data_AF-A0A2H6HHM2-F1
#
_entry.id   AF-A0A2H6HHM2-F1
#
_cell.length_a   1.000
_cell.length_b   1.000
_cell.length_c   1.000
_cell.angle_alpha   90.00
_cell.angle_beta   90.00
_cell.angle_gamma   90.00
#
_symmetry.space_group_name_H-M   'P 1'
#
loop_
_entity.id
_entity.type
_entity.pdbx_description
1 polymer ?
#
loop_
_entity_poly.entity_id
_entity_poly.type
_entity_poly.pdbx_seq_one_letter_code
_entity_poly.pdbx_strand_id
1 'polypeptide(L)'
;MAVLFGIGALALGAVPPLGAAFTKEAILAGAVHAGVWVGLGTAAAGLLSTVYAARLHMLAYGPGPAGEIHGSPPRGEVAALGVLAGLTLLLGILWLPGGDGILERASEGLVLAPTVTETIVSWGLVALGIAIVAVAWRRGRLVSLGLPSRTREFIAGWWGIPTAARVLIVDPVSRLGQWLFVADRTVLARIADSVAGFGDLMARVLKRFVDRAIDATVWGIAAGTIRGADISRLVDDRGVDASVEGLASGIGVAGEKSRRTQTGMSYHYYTMMMIGLVVVIAVASFWR
;
A
#
# COMPACT_ATOMS: atom_id res chain seq x y z
N MET A 1 33.63 -20.94 -21.43
CA MET A 1 33.46 -19.77 -20.54
C MET A 1 34.77 -19.02 -20.32
N ALA A 2 35.82 -19.65 -19.80
CA ALA A 2 37.13 -18.99 -19.59
C ALA A 2 37.67 -18.26 -20.83
N VAL A 3 37.65 -18.90 -22.00
CA VAL A 3 38.09 -18.29 -23.27
C VAL A 3 37.20 -17.12 -23.69
N LEU A 4 35.88 -17.29 -23.64
CA LEU A 4 34.91 -16.24 -24.00
C LEU A 4 35.07 -15.00 -23.13
N PHE A 5 35.21 -15.20 -21.81
CA PHE A 5 35.51 -14.13 -20.87
C PHE A 5 36.91 -13.54 -21.12
N GLY A 6 37.89 -14.37 -21.42
CA GLY A 6 39.25 -13.96 -21.74
C GLY A 6 39.33 -13.01 -22.94
N ILE A 7 38.56 -13.27 -23.99
CA ILE A 7 38.43 -12.36 -25.15
C ILE A 7 37.94 -10.98 -24.70
N GLY A 8 36.88 -10.94 -23.88
CA GLY A 8 36.37 -9.69 -23.31
C GLY A 8 37.37 -8.99 -22.39
N ALA A 9 38.10 -9.74 -21.56
CA ALA A 9 39.12 -9.21 -20.66
C ALA A 9 40.33 -8.64 -21.42
N LEU A 10 40.78 -9.30 -22.48
CA LEU A 10 41.85 -8.81 -23.36
C LEU A 10 41.41 -7.56 -24.12
N ALA A 11 40.16 -7.53 -24.60
CA ALA A 11 39.59 -6.35 -25.24
C ALA A 11 39.53 -5.18 -24.26
N LEU A 12 38.96 -5.37 -23.06
CA LEU A 12 38.92 -4.36 -22.02
C LEU A 12 40.33 -3.88 -21.62
N GLY A 13 41.30 -4.79 -21.58
CA GLY A 13 42.70 -4.50 -21.34
C GLY A 13 43.43 -3.80 -22.49
N ALA A 14 42.76 -3.54 -23.61
CA ALA A 14 43.31 -2.93 -24.82
C ALA A 14 44.50 -3.69 -25.41
N VAL A 15 44.45 -5.02 -25.39
CA VAL A 15 45.49 -5.87 -26.00
C VAL A 15 45.33 -5.88 -27.53
N PRO A 16 46.33 -5.45 -28.32
CA PRO A 16 46.27 -5.52 -29.78
C PRO A 16 46.11 -6.96 -30.27
N PRO A 17 45.33 -7.25 -31.34
CA PRO A 17 44.58 -6.33 -32.21
C PRO A 17 43.09 -6.18 -31.84
N LEU A 18 42.70 -6.35 -30.57
CA LEU A 18 41.29 -6.32 -30.19
C LEU A 18 40.73 -4.89 -30.27
N GLY A 19 39.45 -4.75 -30.61
CA GLY A 19 38.86 -3.46 -31.02
C GLY A 19 38.94 -2.34 -29.98
N ALA A 20 39.05 -2.67 -28.69
CA ALA A 20 39.25 -1.68 -27.64
C ALA A 20 40.69 -1.14 -27.53
N ALA A 21 41.68 -1.79 -28.15
CA ALA A 21 43.03 -1.25 -28.31
C ALA A 21 43.01 0.01 -29.19
N PHE A 22 42.34 -0.07 -30.34
CA PHE A 22 42.09 1.06 -31.23
C PHE A 22 41.50 2.26 -30.50
N THR A 23 40.41 2.03 -29.77
CA THR A 23 39.66 3.11 -29.12
C THR A 23 40.50 3.79 -28.04
N LYS A 24 41.26 3.02 -27.24
CA LYS A 24 42.13 3.62 -26.21
C LYS A 24 43.33 4.36 -26.81
N GLU A 25 43.88 3.90 -27.92
CA GLU A 25 44.98 4.59 -28.61
C GLU A 25 44.51 5.94 -29.18
N ALA A 26 43.36 5.98 -29.86
CA ALA A 26 42.78 7.22 -30.37
C ALA A 26 42.39 8.19 -29.24
N ILE A 27 41.82 7.69 -28.14
CA ILE A 27 41.50 8.51 -26.95
C ILE A 27 42.78 9.04 -26.30
N LEU A 28 43.84 8.23 -26.20
CA LEU A 28 45.12 8.67 -25.65
C LEU A 28 45.74 9.77 -26.51
N ALA A 29 45.73 9.61 -27.83
CA ALA A 29 46.20 10.63 -28.77
C ALA A 29 45.42 11.94 -28.60
N GLY A 30 44.09 11.88 -28.56
CA GLY A 30 43.25 13.06 -28.31
C GLY A 30 43.49 13.69 -26.93
N ALA A 31 43.71 12.89 -25.89
CA ALA A 31 43.98 13.35 -24.54
C ALA A 31 45.34 14.07 -24.42
N VAL A 32 46.37 13.56 -25.10
CA VAL A 32 47.70 14.20 -25.16
C VAL A 32 47.60 15.54 -25.87
N HIS A 33 46.83 15.63 -26.96
CA HIS A 33 46.55 16.89 -27.65
C HIS A 33 45.79 17.90 -26.78
N ALA A 34 44.86 17.44 -25.93
CA ALA A 34 44.12 18.29 -25.01
C ALA A 34 44.98 18.83 -23.85
N GLY A 35 46.02 18.08 -23.46
CA GLY A 35 47.01 18.53 -22.49
C GLY A 35 47.70 17.38 -21.75
N VAL A 36 48.95 17.62 -21.33
CA VAL A 36 49.81 16.60 -20.72
C VAL A 36 49.17 15.88 -19.51
N TRP A 37 48.45 16.61 -18.65
CA TRP A 37 47.80 16.03 -17.48
C TRP A 37 46.64 15.09 -17.84
N VAL A 38 45.88 15.43 -18.89
CA VAL A 38 44.77 14.60 -19.39
C VAL A 38 45.33 13.35 -20.06
N GLY A 39 46.41 13.48 -20.84
CA GLY A 39 47.14 12.36 -21.41
C GLY A 39 47.69 11.41 -20.34
N LEU A 40 48.36 11.94 -19.31
CA LEU A 40 48.87 11.13 -18.19
C LEU A 40 47.74 10.43 -17.42
N GLY A 41 46.64 11.12 -17.15
CA GLY A 41 45.46 10.54 -16.51
C GLY A 41 44.85 9.40 -17.33
N THR A 42 44.76 9.58 -18.65
CA THR A 42 44.25 8.58 -19.59
C THR A 42 45.17 7.36 -19.66
N ALA A 43 46.49 7.57 -19.73
CA ALA A 43 47.49 6.52 -19.69
C ALA A 43 47.42 5.70 -18.40
N ALA A 44 47.32 6.38 -17.24
CA ALA A 44 47.16 5.72 -15.95
C ALA A 44 45.85 4.92 -15.86
N ALA A 45 44.73 5.47 -16.34
CA ALA A 45 43.46 4.78 -16.41
C ALA A 45 43.53 3.55 -17.33
N GLY A 46 44.22 3.66 -18.47
CA GLY A 46 44.50 2.55 -19.39
C GLY A 46 45.25 1.41 -18.71
N LEU A 47 46.37 1.73 -18.05
CA LEU A 47 47.16 0.76 -17.28
C LEU A 47 46.34 0.08 -16.18
N LEU A 48 45.61 0.86 -15.38
CA LEU A 48 44.76 0.33 -14.30
C LEU A 48 43.67 -0.58 -14.85
N SER A 49 43.08 -0.23 -16.00
CA SER A 49 42.08 -1.05 -16.70
C SER A 49 42.66 -2.39 -17.14
N THR A 50 43.89 -2.42 -17.68
CA THR A 50 44.58 -3.67 -18.04
C THR A 50 44.89 -4.52 -16.81
N VAL A 51 45.43 -3.91 -15.74
CA VAL A 51 45.70 -4.61 -14.46
C VAL A 51 44.40 -5.20 -13.90
N TYR A 52 43.31 -4.43 -13.91
CA TYR A 52 42.01 -4.86 -13.42
C TYR A 52 41.46 -6.05 -14.24
N ALA A 53 41.44 -5.93 -15.57
CA ALA A 53 40.90 -6.97 -16.45
C ALA A 53 41.69 -8.28 -16.35
N ALA A 54 43.02 -8.21 -16.38
CA ALA A 54 43.89 -9.38 -16.24
C ALA A 54 43.77 -9.99 -14.84
N ARG A 55 43.71 -9.18 -13.77
CA ARG A 55 43.49 -9.66 -12.40
C ARG A 55 42.14 -10.36 -12.26
N LEU A 56 41.08 -9.79 -12.83
CA LEU A 56 39.73 -10.38 -12.77
C LEU A 56 39.69 -11.74 -13.47
N HIS A 57 40.29 -11.84 -14.67
CA HIS A 57 40.38 -13.11 -15.38
C HIS A 57 41.16 -14.17 -14.59
N MET A 58 42.32 -13.81 -14.02
CA MET A 58 43.14 -14.73 -13.23
C MET A 58 42.50 -15.14 -11.91
N LEU A 59 41.72 -14.27 -11.25
CA LEU A 59 40.99 -14.63 -10.05
C LEU A 59 39.79 -15.54 -10.33
N ALA A 60 39.15 -15.38 -11.49
CA ALA A 60 37.97 -16.17 -11.85
C ALA A 60 38.31 -17.52 -12.50
N TYR A 61 39.32 -17.56 -13.37
CA TYR A 61 39.65 -18.72 -14.21
C TYR A 61 41.12 -19.16 -14.13
N GLY A 62 41.93 -18.47 -13.32
CA GLY A 62 43.34 -18.83 -13.15
C GLY A 62 43.54 -20.10 -12.32
N PRO A 63 44.77 -20.64 -12.27
CA PRO A 63 45.08 -21.86 -11.54
C PRO A 63 44.89 -21.64 -10.03
N GLY A 64 44.03 -22.44 -9.41
CA GLY A 64 43.73 -22.37 -7.98
C GLY A 64 42.77 -23.51 -7.57
N PRO A 65 42.45 -23.63 -6.27
CA PRO A 65 41.48 -24.60 -5.80
C PRO A 65 40.14 -24.35 -6.51
N ALA A 66 39.63 -25.33 -7.24
CA ALA A 66 38.29 -25.24 -7.80
C ALA A 66 37.30 -25.16 -6.64
N GLY A 67 36.70 -23.99 -6.44
CA GLY A 67 35.57 -23.84 -5.51
C GLY A 67 34.40 -24.71 -5.95
N GLU A 68 33.41 -24.88 -5.08
CA GLU A 68 32.19 -25.61 -5.42
C GLU A 68 31.49 -24.95 -6.62
N ILE A 69 31.59 -25.58 -7.79
CA ILE A 69 30.95 -25.11 -9.01
C ILE A 69 29.46 -25.43 -8.90
N HIS A 70 28.65 -24.41 -8.64
CA HIS A 70 27.19 -24.52 -8.54
C HIS A 70 26.58 -24.62 -9.94
N GLY A 71 26.55 -25.83 -10.50
CA GLY A 71 25.84 -26.17 -11.73
C GLY A 71 26.53 -25.71 -13.02
N SER A 72 26.14 -26.33 -14.13
CA SER A 72 26.58 -25.91 -15.47
C SER A 72 25.71 -24.76 -15.97
N PRO A 73 26.29 -23.71 -16.59
CA PRO A 73 25.52 -22.58 -17.11
C PRO A 73 24.56 -23.04 -18.22
N PRO A 74 23.37 -22.43 -18.33
CA PRO A 74 22.41 -22.75 -19.37
C PRO A 74 23.00 -22.46 -20.76
N ARG A 75 22.64 -23.30 -21.75
CA ARG A 75 23.18 -23.21 -23.12
C ARG A 75 22.95 -21.85 -23.77
N GLY A 76 21.82 -21.19 -23.47
CA GLY A 76 21.49 -19.86 -24.00
C GLY A 76 22.48 -18.78 -23.55
N GLU A 77 22.95 -18.84 -22.29
CA GLU A 77 23.94 -17.90 -21.76
C GLU A 77 25.30 -18.10 -22.44
N VAL A 78 25.73 -19.35 -22.60
CA VAL A 78 26.97 -19.67 -23.31
C VAL A 78 26.91 -19.21 -24.77
N ALA A 79 25.77 -19.39 -25.43
CA ALA A 79 25.56 -18.93 -26.80
C ALA A 79 25.62 -17.40 -26.90
N ALA A 80 24.95 -16.68 -26.00
CA ALA A 80 24.99 -15.21 -25.96
C ALA A 80 26.43 -14.69 -25.73
N LEU A 81 27.18 -15.29 -24.79
CA LEU A 81 28.59 -14.96 -24.59
C LEU A 81 29.45 -15.29 -25.80
N GLY A 82 29.15 -16.38 -26.50
CA GLY A 82 29.78 -16.74 -27.76
C GLY A 82 29.59 -15.68 -28.83
N VAL A 83 28.36 -15.20 -29.01
CA VAL A 83 28.03 -14.12 -29.95
C VAL A 83 28.74 -12.83 -29.57
N LEU A 84 28.72 -12.43 -28.29
CA LEU A 84 29.39 -11.21 -27.82
C LEU A 84 30.91 -11.28 -28.01
N ALA A 85 31.54 -12.42 -27.69
CA ALA A 85 32.96 -12.62 -27.94
C ALA A 85 33.29 -12.59 -29.43
N GLY A 86 32.45 -13.20 -30.27
CA GLY A 86 32.57 -13.14 -31.72
C GLY A 86 32.49 -11.71 -32.26
N LEU A 87 31.48 -10.94 -31.83
CA LEU A 87 31.34 -9.51 -32.18
C LEU A 87 32.54 -8.70 -31.71
N THR A 88 33.09 -9.00 -30.53
CA THR A 88 34.29 -8.33 -30.00
C THR A 88 35.52 -8.58 -30.88
N LEU A 89 35.69 -9.81 -31.38
CA LEU A 89 36.76 -10.16 -32.32
C LEU A 89 36.53 -9.49 -33.68
N LEU A 90 35.28 -9.46 -34.17
CA LEU A 90 34.92 -8.79 -35.41
C LEU A 90 35.20 -7.28 -35.34
N LEU A 91 34.91 -6.63 -34.21
CA LEU A 91 35.27 -5.23 -33.98
C LEU A 91 36.79 -5.01 -33.95
N GLY A 92 37.58 -6.03 -33.64
CA GLY A 92 39.04 -5.98 -33.77
C GLY A 92 39.54 -5.74 -35.20
N ILE A 93 38.73 -6.07 -36.22
CA ILE A 93 39.06 -5.78 -37.63
C ILE A 93 39.23 -4.26 -37.84
N LEU A 94 38.53 -3.44 -37.07
CA LEU A 94 38.62 -1.98 -37.16
C LEU A 94 40.00 -1.44 -36.75
N TRP A 95 40.80 -2.23 -36.03
CA TRP A 95 42.18 -1.87 -35.70
C TRP A 95 43.15 -2.03 -36.89
N LEU A 96 42.73 -2.73 -37.96
CA LEU A 96 43.57 -2.93 -39.15
C LEU A 96 43.72 -1.64 -39.98
N PRO A 97 44.80 -1.50 -40.78
CA PRO A 97 44.98 -0.36 -41.66
C PRO A 97 43.75 -0.14 -42.56
N GLY A 98 43.16 1.05 -42.50
CA GLY A 98 41.93 1.41 -43.23
C GLY A 98 40.64 1.38 -42.40
N GLY A 99 40.69 0.90 -41.14
CA GLY A 99 39.57 0.98 -40.20
C GLY A 99 39.17 2.42 -39.85
N ASP A 100 40.13 3.32 -39.73
CA ASP A 100 39.91 4.76 -39.49
C ASP A 100 38.92 5.35 -40.50
N GLY A 101 39.14 5.10 -41.79
CA GLY A 101 38.28 5.62 -42.86
C GLY A 101 36.87 5.01 -42.88
N ILE A 102 36.64 3.84 -42.28
CA ILE A 102 35.29 3.30 -42.08
C ILE A 102 34.59 4.11 -40.97
N LEU A 103 35.33 4.42 -39.91
CA LEU A 103 34.79 5.12 -38.75
C LEU A 103 34.53 6.60 -39.04
N GLU A 104 35.45 7.29 -39.70
CA GLU A 104 35.28 8.70 -40.09
C GLU A 104 34.05 8.90 -41.00
N ARG A 105 33.80 7.94 -41.90
CA ARG A 105 32.59 7.94 -42.74
C ARG A 105 31.31 7.70 -41.94
N ALA A 106 31.39 6.89 -40.88
CA ALA A 106 30.25 6.56 -40.04
C ALA A 106 29.97 7.62 -38.96
N SER A 107 31.00 8.32 -38.49
CA SER A 107 30.92 9.29 -37.39
C SER A 107 30.85 10.75 -37.86
N GLU A 108 31.03 11.02 -39.16
CA GLU A 108 31.15 12.37 -39.73
C GLU A 108 32.22 13.23 -39.03
N GLY A 109 33.19 12.60 -38.37
CA GLY A 109 34.20 13.24 -37.54
C GLY A 109 35.60 12.69 -37.82
N LEU A 110 36.61 13.50 -37.52
CA LEU A 110 38.02 13.14 -37.68
C LEU A 110 38.48 12.24 -36.53
N VAL A 111 39.14 11.12 -36.86
CA VAL A 111 39.83 10.30 -35.86
C VAL A 111 41.30 10.72 -35.84
N LEU A 112 41.76 11.22 -34.69
CA LEU A 112 43.17 11.54 -34.50
C LEU A 112 43.97 10.23 -34.48
N ALA A 113 44.70 9.98 -35.57
CA ALA A 113 45.60 8.85 -35.66
C ALA A 113 46.71 8.99 -34.60
N PRO A 114 46.92 7.97 -33.74
CA PRO A 114 47.97 8.01 -32.74
C PRO A 114 49.34 8.08 -33.40
N THR A 115 50.24 8.85 -32.81
CA THR A 115 51.64 8.85 -33.22
C THR A 115 52.29 7.49 -32.91
N VAL A 116 53.39 7.17 -33.61
CA VAL A 116 54.16 5.94 -33.37
C VAL A 116 54.61 5.86 -31.91
N THR A 117 55.00 7.00 -31.33
CA THR A 117 55.39 7.09 -29.92
C THR A 117 54.23 6.81 -28.96
N GLU A 118 53.04 7.35 -29.21
CA GLU A 118 51.86 7.09 -28.38
C GLU A 118 51.43 5.63 -28.46
N THR A 119 51.55 5.01 -29.63
CA THR A 119 51.27 3.58 -29.83
C THR A 119 52.25 2.71 -29.04
N ILE A 120 53.55 2.99 -29.13
CA ILE A 120 54.59 2.27 -28.36
C ILE A 120 54.34 2.42 -26.86
N VAL A 121 53.99 3.62 -26.39
CA VAL A 121 53.67 3.88 -24.98
C VAL A 121 52.44 3.10 -24.56
N SER A 122 51.36 3.12 -25.35
CA SER A 122 50.14 2.36 -25.10
C SER A 122 50.41 0.87 -24.93
N TRP A 123 51.13 0.26 -25.87
CA TRP A 123 51.48 -1.16 -25.80
C TRP A 123 52.40 -1.48 -24.63
N GLY A 124 53.35 -0.58 -24.33
CA GLY A 124 54.22 -0.68 -23.17
C GLY A 124 53.43 -0.69 -21.86
N LEU A 125 52.40 0.15 -21.73
CA LEU A 125 51.52 0.18 -20.57
C LEU A 125 50.66 -1.09 -20.46
N VAL A 126 50.16 -1.61 -21.57
CA VAL A 126 49.41 -2.88 -21.58
C VAL A 126 50.31 -4.03 -21.14
N ALA A 127 51.52 -4.13 -21.70
CA ALA A 127 52.51 -5.14 -21.32
C ALA A 127 52.91 -5.02 -19.84
N LEU A 128 53.11 -3.79 -19.35
CA LEU A 128 53.39 -3.51 -17.94
C LEU A 128 52.24 -3.96 -17.04
N GLY A 129 50.99 -3.68 -17.41
CA GLY A 129 49.81 -4.09 -16.64
C GLY A 129 49.69 -5.61 -16.52
N ILE A 130 49.91 -6.33 -17.63
CA ILE A 130 49.95 -7.80 -17.65
C ILE A 130 51.11 -8.33 -16.79
N ALA A 131 52.30 -7.72 -16.89
CA ALA A 131 53.47 -8.10 -16.10
C ALA A 131 53.24 -7.92 -14.59
N ILE A 132 52.60 -6.81 -14.17
CA ILE A 132 52.24 -6.57 -12.76
C ILE A 132 51.37 -7.72 -12.24
N VAL A 133 50.35 -8.12 -13.00
CA VAL A 133 49.44 -9.21 -12.63
C VAL A 133 50.18 -10.55 -12.59
N ALA A 134 51.01 -10.85 -13.58
CA ALA A 134 51.81 -12.08 -13.63
C ALA A 134 52.77 -12.19 -12.44
N VAL A 135 53.44 -11.09 -12.06
CA VAL A 135 54.32 -11.04 -10.89
C VAL A 135 53.51 -11.18 -9.59
N ALA A 136 52.37 -10.50 -9.47
CA ALA A 136 51.51 -10.59 -8.30
C ALA A 136 50.97 -12.02 -8.10
N TRP A 137 50.62 -12.71 -9.19
CA TRP A 137 50.21 -14.11 -9.19
C TRP A 137 51.34 -15.03 -8.74
N ARG A 138 52.54 -14.93 -9.33
CA ARG A 138 53.71 -15.73 -8.94
C ARG A 138 54.10 -15.55 -7.47
N ARG A 139 53.83 -14.39 -6.88
CA ARG A 139 54.09 -14.09 -5.46
C ARG A 139 52.94 -14.48 -4.52
N GLY A 140 51.84 -15.07 -5.01
CA GLY A 140 50.66 -15.38 -4.20
C GLY A 140 49.92 -14.14 -3.66
N ARG A 141 50.17 -12.96 -4.24
CA ARG A 141 49.62 -11.67 -3.80
C ARG A 141 48.59 -11.11 -4.76
N LEU A 142 47.99 -11.94 -5.62
CA LEU A 142 47.05 -11.48 -6.64
C LEU A 142 45.83 -10.76 -6.03
N VAL A 143 45.30 -11.28 -4.92
CA VAL A 143 44.17 -10.65 -4.19
C VAL A 143 44.59 -9.31 -3.59
N SER A 144 45.80 -9.25 -3.01
CA SER A 144 46.25 -8.07 -2.30
C SER A 144 46.88 -6.99 -3.15
N LEU A 145 47.43 -7.37 -4.31
CA LEU A 145 48.38 -6.59 -5.11
C LEU A 145 49.54 -6.01 -4.27
N GLY A 146 49.83 -6.60 -3.11
CA GLY A 146 50.80 -6.05 -2.15
C GLY A 146 50.35 -4.80 -1.39
N LEU A 147 49.10 -4.35 -1.55
CA LEU A 147 48.56 -3.19 -0.83
C LEU A 147 48.18 -3.53 0.62
N PRO A 148 48.42 -2.61 1.58
CA PRO A 148 47.92 -2.72 2.95
C PRO A 148 46.38 -2.85 3.00
N SER A 149 45.85 -3.57 3.99
CA SER A 149 44.41 -3.83 4.12
C SER A 149 43.58 -2.55 4.16
N ARG A 150 44.02 -1.54 4.93
CA ARG A 150 43.34 -0.23 5.05
C ARG A 150 43.15 0.47 3.70
N THR A 151 44.20 0.52 2.89
CA THR A 151 44.16 1.15 1.56
C THR A 151 43.24 0.38 0.62
N ARG A 152 43.27 -0.96 0.69
CA ARG A 152 42.38 -1.80 -0.12
C ARG A 152 40.92 -1.58 0.24
N GLU A 153 40.58 -1.59 1.53
CA GLU A 153 39.22 -1.36 2.01
C GLU A 153 38.72 0.04 1.62
N PHE A 154 39.58 1.05 1.71
CA PHE A 154 39.25 2.40 1.28
C PHE A 154 38.95 2.49 -0.23
N ILE A 155 39.78 1.88 -1.08
CA ILE A 155 39.56 1.84 -2.53
C ILE A 155 38.33 1.00 -2.88
N ALA A 156 38.19 -0.18 -2.27
CA ALA A 156 37.03 -1.06 -2.47
C ALA A 156 35.72 -0.43 -1.97
N GLY A 157 35.80 0.45 -0.97
CA GLY A 157 34.71 1.30 -0.50
C GLY A 157 34.48 2.55 -1.36
N TRP A 158 35.00 2.59 -2.60
CA TRP A 158 34.82 3.70 -3.55
C TRP A 158 35.24 5.04 -2.96
N TRP A 159 36.37 5.05 -2.23
CA TRP A 159 36.92 6.24 -1.53
C TRP A 159 35.98 6.87 -0.51
N GLY A 160 35.00 6.10 -0.01
CA GLY A 160 34.01 6.60 0.95
C GLY A 160 32.90 7.44 0.32
N ILE A 161 32.82 7.56 -1.01
CA ILE A 161 31.70 8.22 -1.71
C ILE A 161 30.35 7.64 -1.28
N PRO A 162 30.14 6.31 -1.20
CA PRO A 162 28.86 5.75 -0.75
C PRO A 162 28.52 6.13 0.69
N THR A 163 29.53 6.22 1.57
CA THR A 163 29.36 6.65 2.96
C THR A 163 28.99 8.13 3.01
N ALA A 164 29.67 8.98 2.24
CA ALA A 164 29.37 10.40 2.15
C ALA A 164 27.96 10.63 1.59
N ALA A 165 27.58 9.95 0.51
CA ALA A 165 26.23 10.03 -0.06
C ALA A 165 25.18 9.58 0.96
N ARG A 166 25.44 8.50 1.71
CA ARG A 166 24.54 8.03 2.75
C ARG A 166 24.35 9.08 3.85
N VAL A 167 25.44 9.57 4.43
CA VAL A 167 25.41 10.47 5.57
C VAL A 167 24.94 11.88 5.20
N LEU A 168 25.33 12.39 4.03
CA LEU A 168 25.02 13.75 3.60
C LEU A 168 23.67 13.88 2.91
N ILE A 169 23.19 12.84 2.23
CA ILE A 169 21.98 12.90 1.42
C ILE A 169 20.93 11.91 1.92
N VAL A 170 21.24 10.61 1.92
CA VAL A 170 20.23 9.58 2.14
C VAL A 170 19.66 9.62 3.55
N ASP A 171 20.49 9.64 4.60
CA ASP A 171 20.04 9.60 5.98
C ASP A 171 19.24 10.86 6.36
N PRO A 172 19.68 12.10 6.03
CA PRO A 172 18.89 13.30 6.28
C PRO A 172 17.54 13.29 5.56
N VAL A 173 17.52 12.93 4.26
CA VAL A 173 16.28 12.87 3.48
C VAL A 173 15.34 11.80 4.03
N SER A 174 15.87 10.64 4.43
CA SER A 174 15.08 9.56 5.02
C SER A 174 14.50 9.97 6.38
N ARG A 175 15.25 10.68 7.21
CA ARG A 175 14.77 11.23 8.49
C ARG A 175 13.67 12.26 8.28
N LEU A 176 13.81 13.15 7.29
CA LEU A 176 12.76 14.10 6.91
C LEU A 176 11.49 13.37 6.45
N GLY A 177 11.63 12.31 5.65
CA GLY A 177 10.51 11.47 5.24
C GLY A 177 9.80 10.79 6.42
N GLN A 178 10.56 10.23 7.36
CA GLN A 178 10.01 9.63 8.59
C GLN A 178 9.29 10.66 9.46
N TRP A 179 9.84 11.87 9.59
CA TRP A 179 9.19 12.94 10.33
C TRP A 179 7.88 13.39 9.68
N LEU A 180 7.86 13.57 8.35
CA LEU A 180 6.66 13.91 7.59
C LEU A 180 5.58 12.83 7.74
N PHE A 181 5.96 11.56 7.73
CA PHE A 181 5.03 10.45 7.95
C PHE A 181 4.39 10.50 9.35
N VAL A 182 5.18 10.78 10.39
CA VAL A 182 4.64 10.92 11.76
C VAL A 182 3.72 12.14 11.87
N ALA A 183 4.10 13.26 11.25
CA ALA A 183 3.27 14.46 11.22
C ALA A 183 1.92 14.19 10.53
N ASP A 184 1.94 13.57 9.35
CA ASP A 184 0.74 13.21 8.60
C ASP A 184 -0.18 12.29 9.39
N ARG A 185 0.36 11.21 9.97
CA ARG A 185 -0.42 10.29 10.82
C ARG A 185 -1.04 11.00 12.02
N THR A 186 -0.32 11.94 12.63
CA THR A 186 -0.83 12.70 13.78
C THR A 186 -1.96 13.65 13.37
N VAL A 187 -1.83 14.30 12.21
CA VAL A 187 -2.88 15.17 11.65
C VAL A 187 -4.12 14.35 11.31
N LEU A 188 -3.96 13.22 10.61
CA LEU A 188 -5.07 12.32 10.27
C LEU A 188 -5.78 11.78 11.52
N ALA A 189 -5.03 11.38 12.55
CA ALA A 189 -5.61 10.91 13.81
C ALA A 189 -6.44 12.01 14.49
N ARG A 190 -5.91 13.24 14.58
CA ARG A 190 -6.65 14.38 15.16
C ARG A 190 -7.91 14.72 14.38
N ILE A 191 -7.87 14.60 13.05
CA ILE A 191 -9.05 14.79 12.20
C ILE A 191 -10.09 13.71 12.52
N ALA A 192 -9.69 12.44 12.58
CA ALA A 192 -10.59 11.34 12.92
C ALA A 192 -11.23 11.52 14.31
N ASP A 193 -10.42 11.86 15.32
CA ASP A 193 -10.90 12.12 16.69
C ASP A 193 -11.88 13.30 16.74
N SER A 194 -11.64 14.36 15.96
CA SER A 194 -12.54 15.51 15.89
C SER A 194 -13.89 15.17 15.25
N VAL A 195 -13.90 14.32 14.21
CA VAL A 195 -15.12 13.84 13.56
C VAL A 195 -15.90 12.92 14.51
N ALA A 196 -15.22 12.03 15.23
CA ALA A 196 -15.84 11.18 16.24
C ALA A 196 -16.46 12.02 17.38
N GLY A 197 -15.71 12.99 17.91
CA GLY A 197 -16.21 13.88 18.96
C GLY A 197 -17.41 14.73 18.52
N PHE A 198 -17.43 15.18 17.27
CA PHE A 198 -18.59 15.87 16.68
C PHE A 198 -19.79 14.93 16.55
N GLY A 199 -19.57 13.69 16.10
CA GLY A 199 -20.60 12.65 16.04
C GLY A 199 -21.24 12.40 17.42
N ASP A 200 -20.43 12.28 18.47
CA ASP A 200 -20.90 12.10 19.85
C ASP A 200 -21.67 13.31 20.38
N LEU A 201 -21.25 14.53 20.02
CA LEU A 201 -21.99 15.74 20.33
C LEU A 201 -23.38 15.71 19.67
N MET A 202 -23.42 15.42 18.37
CA MET A 202 -24.67 15.32 17.60
C MET A 202 -25.58 14.22 18.13
N ALA A 203 -25.05 13.04 18.44
CA ALA A 203 -25.80 11.94 19.03
C ALA A 203 -26.42 12.35 20.38
N ARG A 204 -25.68 13.07 21.24
CA ARG A 204 -26.21 13.59 22.52
C ARG A 204 -27.28 14.66 22.36
N VAL A 205 -27.16 15.52 21.34
CA VAL A 205 -28.18 16.53 21.02
C VAL A 205 -29.44 15.85 20.50
N LEU A 206 -29.29 14.95 19.54
CA LEU A 206 -30.40 14.21 18.93
C LEU A 206 -31.12 13.35 19.97
N LYS A 207 -30.36 12.60 20.79
CA LYS A 207 -30.93 11.82 21.90
C LYS A 207 -31.78 12.68 22.82
N ARG A 208 -31.28 13.83 23.28
CA ARG A 208 -32.07 14.75 24.12
C ARG A 208 -33.32 15.29 23.43
N PHE A 209 -33.32 15.41 22.11
CA PHE A 209 -34.50 15.82 21.36
C PHE A 209 -35.52 14.68 21.27
N VAL A 210 -35.05 13.48 20.93
CA VAL A 210 -35.86 12.26 20.85
C VAL A 210 -36.47 11.93 22.20
N ASP A 211 -35.68 11.93 23.28
CA ASP A 211 -36.16 11.65 24.64
C ASP A 211 -37.28 12.64 25.01
N ARG A 212 -37.09 13.94 24.76
CA ARG A 212 -38.13 14.96 24.99
C ARG A 212 -39.38 14.74 24.15
N ALA A 213 -39.23 14.32 22.88
CA ALA A 213 -40.37 14.05 22.00
C ALA A 213 -41.15 12.81 22.46
N ILE A 214 -40.45 11.76 22.89
CA ILE A 214 -41.04 10.56 23.48
C ILE A 214 -41.79 10.94 24.75
N ASP A 215 -41.15 11.66 25.68
CA ASP A 215 -41.78 12.10 26.94
C ASP A 215 -43.03 12.93 26.67
N ALA A 216 -42.95 13.91 25.75
CA ALA A 216 -44.10 14.72 25.37
C ALA A 216 -45.24 13.87 24.77
N THR A 217 -44.90 12.84 23.98
CA THR A 217 -45.88 11.92 23.40
C THR A 217 -46.53 11.07 24.49
N VAL A 218 -45.75 10.50 25.41
CA VAL A 218 -46.25 9.68 26.52
C VAL A 218 -47.15 10.51 27.44
N TRP A 219 -46.72 11.70 27.84
CA TRP A 219 -47.55 12.62 28.63
C TRP A 219 -48.81 13.05 27.88
N GLY A 220 -48.72 13.26 26.56
CA GLY A 220 -49.86 13.57 25.71
C GLY A 220 -50.89 12.43 25.69
N ILE A 221 -50.45 11.18 25.54
CA ILE A 221 -51.31 10.00 25.59
C ILE A 221 -51.92 9.85 26.98
N ALA A 222 -51.12 9.93 28.04
CA ALA A 222 -51.59 9.80 29.42
C ALA A 222 -52.66 10.86 29.75
N ALA A 223 -52.42 12.13 29.38
CA ALA A 223 -53.40 13.20 29.54
C ALA A 223 -54.66 12.96 28.71
N GLY A 224 -54.53 12.41 27.50
CA GLY A 224 -55.64 11.98 26.67
C GLY A 224 -56.48 10.88 27.33
N THR A 225 -55.83 9.86 27.89
CA THR A 225 -56.48 8.74 28.60
C THR A 225 -57.21 9.22 29.86
N ILE A 226 -56.60 10.09 30.66
CA ILE A 226 -57.25 10.66 31.85
C ILE A 226 -58.49 11.45 31.45
N ARG A 227 -58.39 12.33 30.44
CA ARG A 227 -59.57 13.03 29.90
C ARG A 227 -60.64 12.07 29.38
N GLY A 228 -60.23 10.99 28.70
CA GLY A 228 -61.15 9.95 28.25
C GLY A 228 -61.86 9.25 29.39
N ALA A 229 -61.15 8.97 30.49
CA ALA A 229 -61.72 8.38 31.70
C ALA A 229 -62.69 9.34 32.40
N ASP A 230 -62.37 10.63 32.49
CA ASP A 230 -63.26 11.64 33.06
C ASP A 230 -64.55 11.77 32.24
N ILE A 231 -64.45 11.76 30.90
CA ILE A 231 -65.61 11.74 30.00
C ILE A 231 -66.42 10.46 30.21
N SER A 232 -65.76 9.29 30.31
CA SER A 232 -66.43 8.02 30.55
C SER A 232 -67.20 8.01 31.87
N ARG A 233 -66.61 8.56 32.94
CA ARG A 233 -67.29 8.70 34.25
C ARG A 233 -68.51 9.59 34.16
N LEU A 234 -68.41 10.72 33.46
CA LEU A 234 -69.56 11.59 33.24
C LEU A 234 -70.71 10.91 32.48
N VAL A 235 -70.38 10.02 31.54
CA VAL A 235 -71.37 9.23 30.79
C VAL A 235 -71.97 8.14 31.68
N ASP A 236 -71.18 7.49 32.52
CA ASP A 236 -71.64 6.48 33.47
C ASP A 236 -72.60 7.09 34.50
N ASP A 237 -72.16 8.15 35.20
CA ASP A 237 -72.94 8.83 36.26
C ASP A 237 -74.26 9.43 35.74
N ARG A 238 -74.27 10.00 34.52
CA ARG A 238 -75.46 10.68 33.98
C ARG A 238 -76.31 9.83 33.06
N GLY A 239 -75.68 8.91 32.34
CA GLY A 239 -76.35 8.07 31.37
C GLY A 239 -76.81 6.77 32.02
N VAL A 240 -75.86 6.02 32.56
CA VAL A 240 -76.10 4.66 33.05
C VAL A 240 -76.83 4.69 34.39
N ASP A 241 -76.29 5.40 35.38
CA ASP A 241 -76.89 5.45 36.72
C ASP A 241 -78.28 6.08 36.69
N ALA A 242 -78.46 7.20 35.99
CA ALA A 242 -79.78 7.82 35.85
C ALA A 242 -80.81 6.89 35.17
N SER A 243 -80.37 6.05 34.22
CA SER A 243 -81.24 5.07 33.57
C SER A 243 -81.62 3.95 34.52
N VAL A 244 -80.67 3.43 35.31
CA VAL A 244 -80.90 2.35 36.27
C VAL A 244 -81.76 2.83 37.44
N GLU A 245 -81.45 3.99 38.02
CA GLU A 245 -82.22 4.62 39.10
C GLU A 245 -83.64 4.98 38.61
N GLY A 246 -83.76 5.43 37.36
CA GLY A 246 -85.04 5.69 36.69
C GLY A 246 -85.90 4.42 36.55
N LEU A 247 -85.29 3.30 36.15
CA LEU A 247 -85.97 2.01 36.08
C LEU A 247 -86.35 1.48 37.47
N ALA A 248 -85.43 1.56 38.43
CA ALA A 248 -85.64 1.10 39.79
C ALA A 248 -86.74 1.90 40.50
N SER A 249 -86.72 3.23 40.39
CA SER A 249 -87.79 4.10 40.92
C SER A 249 -89.12 3.84 40.23
N GLY A 250 -89.14 3.59 38.91
CA GLY A 250 -90.34 3.18 38.18
C GLY A 250 -90.96 1.89 38.73
N ILE A 251 -90.13 0.87 38.97
CA ILE A 251 -90.57 -0.39 39.60
C ILE A 251 -91.02 -0.15 41.05
N GLY A 252 -90.31 0.69 41.81
CA GLY A 252 -90.65 1.03 43.19
C GLY A 252 -92.02 1.71 43.31
N VAL A 253 -92.31 2.69 42.45
CA VAL A 253 -93.62 3.37 42.39
C VAL A 253 -94.72 2.37 41.99
N ALA A 254 -94.45 1.46 41.06
CA ALA A 254 -95.39 0.42 40.68
C ALA A 254 -95.67 -0.55 41.85
N GLY A 255 -94.64 -0.94 42.60
CA GLY A 255 -94.75 -1.78 43.80
C GLY A 255 -95.53 -1.11 44.92
N GLU A 256 -95.32 0.19 45.16
CA GLU A 256 -96.07 0.93 46.17
C GLU A 256 -97.55 1.08 45.81
N LYS A 257 -97.87 1.38 44.54
CA LYS A 257 -99.26 1.37 44.06
C LYS A 257 -99.90 -0.02 44.17
N SER A 258 -99.16 -1.08 43.84
CA SER A 258 -99.63 -2.46 44.01
C SER A 258 -100.00 -2.74 45.47
N ARG A 259 -99.14 -2.35 46.42
CA ARG A 259 -99.42 -2.48 47.86
C ARG A 259 -100.64 -1.69 48.32
N ARG A 260 -100.88 -0.48 47.79
CA ARG A 260 -102.09 0.31 48.14
C ARG A 260 -103.40 -0.31 47.63
N THR A 261 -103.31 -1.28 46.71
CA THR A 261 -104.48 -2.02 46.22
C THR A 261 -104.94 -3.09 47.24
N GLN A 262 -104.09 -3.49 48.20
CA GLN A 262 -104.49 -4.30 49.35
C GLN A 262 -105.09 -3.43 50.46
N THR A 263 -106.42 -3.30 50.47
CA THR A 263 -107.15 -2.49 51.46
C THR A 263 -107.60 -3.25 52.70
N GLY A 264 -107.22 -4.54 52.83
CA GLY A 264 -107.55 -5.38 54.00
C GLY A 264 -109.01 -5.82 54.14
N MET A 265 -109.91 -5.37 53.26
CA MET A 265 -111.34 -5.69 53.29
C MET A 265 -111.65 -6.96 52.48
N SER A 266 -112.29 -7.96 53.10
CA SER A 266 -112.54 -9.28 52.51
C SER A 266 -113.32 -9.22 51.18
N TYR A 267 -114.25 -8.28 51.02
CA TYR A 267 -115.03 -8.11 49.78
C TYR A 267 -114.17 -7.69 48.57
N HIS A 268 -113.09 -6.91 48.78
CA HIS A 268 -112.19 -6.52 47.69
C HIS A 268 -111.42 -7.73 47.15
N TYR A 269 -111.03 -8.69 48.01
CA TYR A 269 -110.38 -9.92 47.56
C TYR A 269 -111.31 -10.79 46.72
N TYR A 270 -112.58 -10.93 47.10
CA TYR A 270 -113.55 -11.68 46.29
C TYR A 270 -113.80 -11.02 44.93
N THR A 271 -113.92 -9.70 44.89
CA THR A 271 -114.06 -8.94 43.64
C THR A 271 -112.83 -9.11 42.73
N MET A 272 -111.61 -9.01 43.29
CA MET A 272 -110.38 -9.22 42.52
C MET A 272 -110.20 -10.66 42.03
N MET A 273 -110.57 -11.66 42.84
CA MET A 273 -110.55 -13.07 42.40
C MET A 273 -111.53 -13.32 41.26
N MET A 274 -112.71 -12.70 41.29
CA MET A 274 -113.67 -12.80 40.20
C MET A 274 -113.13 -12.15 38.92
N ILE A 275 -112.59 -10.93 39.01
CA ILE A 275 -111.94 -10.27 37.88
C ILE A 275 -110.77 -11.13 37.35
N GLY A 276 -109.95 -11.69 38.25
CA GLY A 276 -108.84 -12.58 37.91
C GLY A 276 -109.29 -13.84 37.17
N LEU A 277 -110.39 -14.47 37.61
CA LEU A 277 -110.96 -15.63 36.91
C LEU A 277 -111.46 -15.25 35.51
N VAL A 278 -112.15 -14.11 35.37
CA VAL A 278 -112.60 -13.61 34.06
C VAL A 278 -111.42 -13.31 33.13
N VAL A 279 -110.36 -12.68 33.63
CA VAL A 279 -109.14 -12.38 32.86
C VAL A 279 -108.41 -13.67 32.47
N VAL A 280 -108.26 -14.64 33.37
CA VAL A 280 -107.63 -15.93 33.05
C VAL A 280 -108.42 -16.68 31.98
N ILE A 281 -109.76 -16.67 32.06
CA ILE A 281 -110.62 -17.25 31.03
C ILE A 281 -110.46 -16.50 29.71
N ALA A 282 -110.44 -15.17 29.73
CA ALA A 282 -110.26 -14.36 28.53
C ALA A 282 -108.88 -14.63 27.89
N VAL A 283 -107.79 -14.58 28.66
CA VAL A 283 -106.44 -14.90 28.17
C VAL A 283 -106.38 -16.33 27.65
N ALA A 284 -106.91 -17.31 28.37
CA ALA A 284 -106.95 -18.70 27.91
C ALA A 284 -107.81 -18.87 26.63
N SER A 285 -108.87 -18.06 26.46
CA SER A 285 -109.69 -18.05 25.24
C SER A 285 -108.99 -17.40 24.05
N PHE A 286 -108.10 -16.43 24.29
CA PHE A 286 -107.23 -15.81 23.28
C PHE A 286 -105.97 -16.64 22.98
N TRP A 287 -105.63 -17.61 23.83
CA TRP A 287 -104.51 -18.55 23.68
C TRP A 287 -104.94 -19.93 23.12
N ARG A 288 -106.18 -20.03 22.61
CA ARG A 288 -106.58 -21.09 21.67
C ARG A 288 -106.19 -20.71 20.25
#